data_AF-A0AAP0MPA0-F1
#
_entry.id   AF-A0AAP0MPA0-F1
#
_cell.length_a   1.000
_cell.length_b   1.000
_cell.length_c   1.000
_cell.angle_alpha   90.00
_cell.angle_beta   90.00
_cell.angle_gamma   90.00
#
_symmetry.space_group_name_H-M   'P 1'
#
loop_
_entity.id
_entity.type
_entity.pdbx_description
1 polymer ?
#
loop_
_entity_poly.entity_id
_entity_poly.type
_entity_poly.pdbx_seq_one_letter_code
_entity_poly.pdbx_strand_id
1 'polypeptide(L)'
;MAPTNGSTLATESWDIADFVINKGHGVKGLSEMGLKSLPKQFHQPLEERFSEKKILDQVSIPLIDMSNWESPEVAKSICDAAENWGFFQIVNHGVPLEVLERVKEATHRFFALPAEEKRKYSKENSPTNNVRFGSSFVPHVEKALEWKDFLSLFYVSEEETSAFWPPACKDEMLEYMKSSEVLIRRLMHVLVKGLNVKRIDEIREPMLLGSRRVNLNYYPMCPNPELTVGVGRHSDISTFTILLQDDIGGLHVRKDSGNDWIHVAPISGSLIINIGDALQIMSNGRYKSIEHCVIANGSQNRISVPLFVNPKPEAILCPFPEVLANGEKPLYKPVLCADYSRHFYTKAHDGKKTIDFAKIGDF
;
A
#
# COMPACT_ATOMS: atom_id res chain seq x y z
N MET A 1 37.80 -50.18 -2.10
CA MET A 1 36.80 -50.01 -3.17
C MET A 1 35.52 -49.53 -2.51
N ALA A 2 35.14 -48.28 -2.76
CA ALA A 2 33.84 -47.75 -2.36
C ALA A 2 32.86 -47.96 -3.52
N PRO A 3 31.59 -48.34 -3.27
CA PRO A 3 30.54 -48.15 -4.25
C PRO A 3 29.86 -46.80 -3.99
N THR A 4 30.08 -45.89 -4.92
CA THR A 4 29.24 -44.74 -5.23
C THR A 4 27.87 -45.22 -5.71
N ASN A 5 26.78 -44.71 -5.13
CA ASN A 5 25.49 -44.68 -5.80
C ASN A 5 24.92 -43.27 -5.71
N GLY A 6 25.15 -42.52 -6.79
CA GLY A 6 24.43 -41.30 -7.09
C GLY A 6 22.99 -41.64 -7.43
N SER A 7 22.06 -41.19 -6.60
CA SER A 7 20.67 -41.02 -6.98
C SER A 7 20.54 -39.61 -7.57
N THR A 8 20.62 -39.53 -8.89
CA THR A 8 20.11 -38.38 -9.65
C THR A 8 18.60 -38.36 -9.48
N LEU A 9 18.11 -37.50 -8.58
CA LEU A 9 16.71 -37.07 -8.55
C LEU A 9 16.40 -36.45 -9.92
N ALA A 10 15.55 -37.13 -10.68
CA ALA A 10 14.98 -36.63 -11.90
C ALA A 10 14.33 -35.27 -11.61
N THR A 11 14.74 -34.25 -12.37
CA THR A 11 14.19 -32.90 -12.30
C THR A 11 12.76 -32.91 -12.82
N GLU A 12 11.80 -33.18 -11.93
CA GLU A 12 10.45 -32.68 -12.12
C GLU A 12 10.55 -31.16 -12.28
N SER A 13 9.99 -30.64 -13.37
CA SER A 13 9.84 -29.22 -13.61
C SER A 13 9.11 -28.59 -12.41
N TRP A 14 9.86 -28.02 -11.46
CA TRP A 14 9.30 -27.30 -10.33
C TRP A 14 8.51 -26.10 -10.86
N ASP A 15 7.19 -26.15 -10.77
CA ASP A 15 6.35 -25.00 -11.08
C ASP A 15 6.37 -24.03 -9.89
N ILE A 16 7.15 -22.96 -10.06
CA ILE A 16 7.29 -21.88 -9.08
C ILE A 16 5.94 -21.22 -8.80
N ALA A 17 5.08 -21.08 -9.81
CA ALA A 17 3.77 -20.49 -9.62
C ALA A 17 2.89 -21.39 -8.74
N ASP A 18 2.91 -22.71 -8.97
CA ASP A 18 2.20 -23.66 -8.12
C ASP A 18 2.68 -23.63 -6.66
N PHE A 19 4.00 -23.65 -6.44
CA PHE A 19 4.57 -23.61 -5.09
C PHE A 19 4.24 -22.31 -4.35
N VAL A 20 4.45 -21.16 -4.99
CA VAL A 20 4.24 -19.84 -4.38
C VAL A 20 2.76 -19.58 -4.16
N ILE A 21 1.97 -19.74 -5.22
CA ILE A 21 0.58 -19.25 -5.28
C ILE A 21 -0.38 -20.34 -4.82
N ASN A 22 -0.41 -21.48 -5.51
CA ASN A 22 -1.45 -22.50 -5.29
C ASN A 22 -1.27 -23.24 -3.96
N LYS A 23 -0.02 -23.56 -3.59
CA LYS A 23 0.34 -24.23 -2.33
C LYS A 23 0.50 -23.26 -1.16
N GLY A 24 0.50 -21.95 -1.42
CA GLY A 24 0.50 -20.91 -0.37
C GLY A 24 1.82 -20.78 0.39
N HIS A 25 2.94 -21.28 -0.13
CA HIS A 25 4.25 -21.06 0.48
C HIS A 25 4.70 -19.60 0.36
N GLY A 26 4.24 -18.91 -0.68
CA GLY A 26 4.61 -17.54 -0.98
C GLY A 26 6.08 -17.37 -1.35
N VAL A 27 6.49 -16.13 -1.58
CA VAL A 27 7.91 -15.78 -1.78
C VAL A 27 8.71 -15.95 -0.49
N LYS A 28 8.06 -15.92 0.69
CA LYS A 28 8.71 -16.22 1.97
C LYS A 28 9.24 -17.65 1.97
N GLY A 29 8.39 -18.63 1.62
CA GLY A 29 8.80 -20.03 1.55
C GLY A 29 9.91 -20.25 0.52
N LEU A 30 9.85 -19.55 -0.62
CA LEU A 30 10.95 -19.58 -1.61
C LEU A 30 12.26 -19.06 -1.03
N SER A 31 12.24 -17.93 -0.33
CA SER A 31 13.44 -17.36 0.30
C SER A 31 14.05 -18.32 1.34
N GLU A 32 13.21 -18.98 2.14
CA GLU A 32 13.62 -19.97 3.15
C GLU A 32 14.26 -21.23 2.57
N MET A 33 14.10 -21.51 1.26
CA MET A 33 14.82 -22.58 0.57
C MET A 33 16.30 -22.24 0.31
N GLY A 34 16.74 -21.01 0.60
CA GLY A 34 18.14 -20.60 0.41
C GLY A 34 18.54 -20.45 -1.06
N LEU A 35 17.64 -19.91 -1.88
CA LEU A 35 17.85 -19.69 -3.32
C LEU A 35 19.17 -18.93 -3.58
N LYS A 36 19.97 -19.44 -4.52
CA LYS A 36 21.22 -18.78 -4.95
C LYS A 36 21.01 -17.71 -6.01
N SER A 37 19.90 -17.78 -6.72
CA SER A 37 19.54 -16.83 -7.76
C SER A 37 18.03 -16.64 -7.80
N LEU A 38 17.63 -15.43 -8.19
CA LEU A 38 16.22 -15.09 -8.32
C LEU A 38 15.60 -15.79 -9.54
N PRO A 39 14.44 -16.47 -9.40
CA PRO A 39 13.77 -17.07 -10.54
C PRO A 39 13.31 -16.04 -11.58
N LYS A 40 13.32 -16.43 -12.86
CA LYS A 40 13.02 -15.54 -14.00
C LYS A 40 11.65 -14.90 -13.94
N GLN A 41 10.67 -15.55 -13.29
CA GLN A 41 9.31 -15.03 -13.10
C GLN A 41 9.28 -13.72 -12.32
N PHE A 42 10.31 -13.43 -11.51
CA PHE A 42 10.41 -12.21 -10.71
C PHE A 42 11.33 -11.15 -11.35
N HIS A 43 11.92 -11.45 -12.52
CA HIS A 43 12.82 -10.53 -13.20
C HIS A 43 12.00 -9.41 -13.83
N GLN A 44 12.03 -8.24 -13.20
CA GLN A 44 11.31 -7.07 -13.68
C GLN A 44 11.88 -6.62 -15.04
N PRO A 45 11.04 -6.05 -15.93
CA PRO A 45 11.50 -5.38 -17.14
C PRO A 45 12.57 -4.32 -16.82
N LEU A 46 13.46 -4.02 -17.77
CA LEU A 46 14.59 -3.09 -17.53
C LEU A 46 14.12 -1.70 -17.08
N GLU A 47 13.00 -1.24 -17.61
CA GLU A 47 12.35 0.02 -17.27
C GLU A 47 11.72 0.06 -15.86
N GLU A 48 11.39 -1.10 -15.30
CA GLU A 48 10.82 -1.26 -13.96
C GLU A 48 11.89 -1.56 -12.90
N ARG A 49 13.09 -1.99 -13.30
CA ARG A 49 14.20 -2.20 -12.37
C ARG A 49 14.62 -0.87 -11.75
N PHE A 50 14.61 -0.84 -10.42
CA PHE A 50 15.01 0.34 -9.69
C PHE A 50 16.52 0.58 -9.85
N SER A 51 16.91 1.84 -10.02
CA SER A 51 18.31 2.24 -10.15
C SER A 51 18.64 3.24 -9.06
N GLU A 52 19.58 2.89 -8.20
CA GLU A 52 20.03 3.74 -7.09
C GLU A 52 20.57 5.09 -7.59
N LYS A 53 21.07 5.16 -8.83
CA LYS A 53 21.54 6.40 -9.47
C LYS A 53 20.45 7.46 -9.64
N LYS A 54 19.18 7.08 -9.48
CA LYS A 54 18.03 7.97 -9.57
C LYS A 54 17.58 8.50 -8.21
N ILE A 55 18.21 8.07 -7.12
CA ILE A 55 17.89 8.56 -5.77
C ILE A 55 18.49 9.96 -5.61
N LEU A 56 17.68 10.91 -5.18
CA LEU A 56 18.15 12.24 -4.80
C LEU A 56 18.76 12.16 -3.39
N ASP A 57 20.04 12.49 -3.29
CA ASP A 57 20.70 12.68 -2.01
C ASP A 57 20.17 13.93 -1.31
N GLN A 58 20.09 13.90 0.02
CA GLN A 58 19.75 15.04 0.88
C GLN A 58 18.33 15.63 0.72
N VAL A 59 17.44 14.96 -0.02
CA VAL A 59 16.03 15.31 -0.11
C VAL A 59 15.22 14.29 0.69
N SER A 60 14.35 14.76 1.57
CA SER A 60 13.39 13.93 2.31
C SER A 60 11.98 14.47 2.15
N ILE A 61 10.99 13.59 2.30
CA ILE A 61 9.60 14.04 2.43
C ILE A 61 9.41 14.85 3.73
N PRO A 62 8.42 15.74 3.81
CA PRO A 62 8.16 16.53 5.01
C PRO A 62 7.92 15.65 6.24
N LEU A 63 8.52 16.02 7.37
CA LEU A 63 8.24 15.44 8.69
C LEU A 63 7.42 16.44 9.51
N ILE A 64 6.25 16.01 9.99
CA ILE A 64 5.30 16.88 10.69
C ILE A 64 5.09 16.35 12.11
N ASP A 65 5.33 17.21 13.09
CA ASP A 65 5.02 16.93 14.50
C ASP A 65 3.54 17.25 14.77
N MET A 66 2.80 16.22 15.17
CA MET A 66 1.36 16.29 15.40
C MET A 66 0.99 16.55 16.87
N SER A 67 1.94 16.90 17.72
CA SER A 67 1.69 17.17 19.15
C SER A 67 0.70 18.32 19.38
N ASN A 68 0.62 19.29 18.48
CA ASN A 68 -0.29 20.44 18.56
C ASN A 68 -1.26 20.52 17.36
N TRP A 69 -2.23 19.61 17.28
CA TRP A 69 -3.23 19.55 16.21
C TRP A 69 -4.04 20.84 15.98
N GLU A 70 -4.22 21.65 17.02
CA GLU A 70 -4.99 22.90 16.94
C GLU A 70 -4.18 24.06 16.35
N SER A 71 -2.87 23.90 16.17
CA SER A 71 -2.01 24.91 15.56
C SER A 71 -2.34 25.08 14.06
N PRO A 72 -2.59 26.32 13.60
CA PRO A 72 -2.73 26.63 12.18
C PRO A 72 -1.50 26.23 11.35
N GLU A 73 -0.30 26.25 11.94
CA GLU A 73 0.96 25.88 11.30
C GLU A 73 1.02 24.37 10.99
N VAL A 74 0.54 23.52 11.90
CA VAL A 74 0.42 22.06 11.66
C VAL A 74 -0.56 21.79 10.53
N ALA A 75 -1.73 22.44 10.56
CA ALA A 75 -2.73 22.30 9.50
C ALA A 75 -2.20 22.76 8.13
N LYS A 76 -1.47 23.89 8.10
CA LYS A 76 -0.81 24.39 6.89
C LYS A 76 0.25 23.41 6.39
N SER A 77 1.09 22.87 7.28
CA SER A 77 2.14 21.92 6.90
C SER A 77 1.58 20.65 6.27
N ILE A 78 0.45 20.13 6.76
CA ILE A 78 -0.25 18.99 6.15
C ILE A 78 -0.72 19.34 4.73
N CYS A 79 -1.39 20.47 4.57
CA CYS A 79 -1.90 20.90 3.27
C CYS A 79 -0.77 21.15 2.26
N ASP A 80 0.28 21.85 2.68
CA ASP A 80 1.46 22.13 1.85
C ASP A 80 2.17 20.83 1.45
N ALA A 81 2.28 19.86 2.36
CA ALA A 81 2.82 18.54 2.04
C ALA A 81 1.93 17.77 1.04
N ALA A 82 0.61 17.76 1.25
CA ALA A 82 -0.33 17.11 0.35
C ALA A 82 -0.35 17.72 -1.07
N GLU A 83 -0.14 19.03 -1.18
CA GLU A 83 -0.13 19.77 -2.45
C GLU A 83 1.20 19.68 -3.22
N ASN A 84 2.33 19.69 -2.51
CA ASN A 84 3.65 19.78 -3.14
C ASN A 84 4.41 18.44 -3.19
N TRP A 85 4.07 17.52 -2.28
CA TRP A 85 4.76 16.24 -2.13
C TRP A 85 3.85 15.04 -2.28
N GLY A 86 2.56 15.17 -1.91
CA GLY A 86 1.64 14.04 -1.85
C GLY A 86 1.99 12.98 -0.80
N PHE A 87 3.07 13.19 -0.05
CA PHE A 87 3.64 12.29 0.94
C PHE A 87 4.20 13.12 2.11
N PHE A 88 4.07 12.61 3.33
CA PHE A 88 4.72 13.16 4.52
C PHE A 88 4.80 12.12 5.63
N GLN A 89 5.77 12.28 6.53
CA GLN A 89 5.86 11.53 7.79
C GLN A 89 5.23 12.33 8.92
N ILE A 90 4.57 11.62 9.85
CA ILE A 90 4.03 12.20 11.06
C ILE A 90 4.59 11.51 12.30
N VAL A 91 4.84 12.30 13.35
CA VAL A 91 5.21 11.85 14.70
C VAL A 91 4.28 12.48 15.72
N ASN A 92 4.25 11.97 16.95
CA ASN A 92 3.34 12.44 18.01
C ASN A 92 1.85 12.44 17.56
N HIS A 93 1.49 11.49 16.69
CA HIS A 93 0.17 11.41 16.02
C HIS A 93 -0.96 10.89 16.92
N GLY A 94 -0.65 10.43 18.13
CA GLY A 94 -1.62 9.99 19.13
C GLY A 94 -2.05 8.52 19.06
N VAL A 95 -1.54 7.75 18.09
CA VAL A 95 -1.69 6.28 18.09
C VAL A 95 -0.64 5.73 19.05
N PRO A 96 -1.01 4.91 20.06
CA PRO A 96 -0.04 4.38 21.02
C PRO A 96 1.05 3.57 20.33
N LEU A 97 2.32 3.81 20.68
CA LEU A 97 3.46 3.11 20.07
C LEU A 97 3.39 1.60 20.27
N GLU A 98 2.90 1.15 21.43
CA GLU A 98 2.67 -0.27 21.70
C GLU A 98 1.68 -0.93 20.72
N VAL A 99 0.69 -0.19 20.20
CA VAL A 99 -0.23 -0.70 19.18
C VAL A 99 0.52 -0.91 17.85
N LEU A 100 1.44 0.01 17.51
CA LEU A 100 2.29 -0.09 16.33
C LEU A 100 3.28 -1.27 16.43
N GLU A 101 3.80 -1.57 17.61
CA GLU A 101 4.66 -2.75 17.80
C GLU A 101 3.85 -4.05 17.73
N ARG A 102 2.69 -4.11 18.40
CA ARG A 102 1.82 -5.30 18.39
C ARG A 102 1.36 -5.67 16.97
N VAL A 103 1.02 -4.69 16.14
CA VAL A 103 0.59 -4.93 14.75
C VAL A 103 1.74 -5.46 13.87
N LYS A 104 2.99 -5.02 14.12
CA LYS A 104 4.21 -5.56 13.48
C LYS A 104 4.46 -7.01 13.94
N GLU A 105 4.38 -7.28 15.23
CA GLU A 105 4.54 -8.63 15.78
C GLU A 105 3.48 -9.60 15.26
N ALA A 106 2.21 -9.18 15.23
CA ALA A 106 1.10 -9.96 14.66
C ALA A 106 1.31 -10.26 13.17
N THR A 107 1.92 -9.32 12.44
CA THR A 107 2.31 -9.53 11.04
C THR A 107 3.33 -10.65 10.92
N HIS A 108 4.43 -10.60 11.68
CA HIS A 108 5.39 -11.70 11.73
C HIS A 108 4.74 -13.03 12.14
N ARG A 109 3.87 -13.01 13.14
CA ARG A 109 3.14 -14.19 13.64
C ARG A 109 2.32 -14.86 12.54
N PHE A 110 1.56 -14.08 11.77
CA PHE A 110 0.78 -14.62 10.65
C PHE A 110 1.69 -15.25 9.57
N PHE A 111 2.76 -14.56 9.16
CA PHE A 111 3.63 -15.08 8.10
C PHE A 111 4.52 -16.26 8.53
N ALA A 112 4.73 -16.44 9.84
CA ALA A 112 5.39 -17.60 10.45
C ALA A 112 4.50 -18.85 10.50
N LEU A 113 3.18 -18.74 10.28
CA LEU A 113 2.29 -19.90 10.23
C LEU A 113 2.68 -20.86 9.10
N PRO A 114 2.38 -22.17 9.25
CA PRO A 114 2.52 -23.14 8.17
C PRO A 114 1.78 -22.70 6.90
N ALA A 115 2.31 -23.08 5.73
CA ALA A 115 1.71 -22.74 4.44
C ALA A 115 0.23 -23.18 4.35
N GLU A 116 -0.10 -24.36 4.89
CA GLU A 116 -1.47 -24.89 4.92
C GLU A 116 -2.43 -24.00 5.71
N GLU A 117 -1.97 -23.40 6.81
CA GLU A 117 -2.78 -22.48 7.63
C GLU A 117 -2.99 -21.15 6.92
N LYS A 118 -1.96 -20.60 6.28
CA LYS A 118 -2.08 -19.35 5.50
C LYS A 118 -2.95 -19.55 4.26
N ARG A 119 -2.86 -20.71 3.61
CA ARG A 119 -3.60 -21.07 2.39
C ARG A 119 -5.12 -21.05 2.60
N LYS A 120 -5.61 -21.25 3.83
CA LYS A 120 -7.04 -21.09 4.18
C LYS A 120 -7.59 -19.71 3.83
N TYR A 121 -6.73 -18.70 3.74
CA TYR A 121 -7.09 -17.33 3.40
C TYR A 121 -6.80 -16.99 1.93
N SER A 122 -6.38 -17.93 1.08
CA SER A 122 -6.17 -17.65 -0.35
C SER A 122 -7.49 -17.29 -1.03
N LYS A 123 -7.42 -16.72 -2.24
CA LYS A 123 -8.61 -16.33 -3.01
C LYS A 123 -9.60 -17.48 -3.20
N GLU A 124 -9.09 -18.70 -3.34
CA GLU A 124 -9.86 -19.92 -3.63
C GLU A 124 -10.43 -20.57 -2.36
N ASN A 125 -9.78 -20.38 -1.21
CA ASN A 125 -10.13 -21.08 0.04
C ASN A 125 -10.76 -20.18 1.10
N SER A 126 -10.60 -18.86 1.00
CA SER A 126 -11.15 -17.92 1.96
C SER A 126 -12.68 -17.99 1.96
N PRO A 127 -13.33 -18.02 3.14
CA PRO A 127 -14.79 -18.06 3.25
C PRO A 127 -15.48 -16.74 2.84
N THR A 128 -14.70 -15.67 2.64
CA THR A 128 -15.18 -14.34 2.24
C THR A 128 -14.24 -13.71 1.21
N ASN A 129 -14.78 -12.86 0.33
CA ASN A 129 -13.97 -12.06 -0.60
C ASN A 129 -13.23 -10.91 0.09
N ASN A 130 -13.51 -10.66 1.37
CA ASN A 130 -12.96 -9.55 2.15
C ASN A 130 -11.64 -9.89 2.85
N VAL A 131 -11.25 -11.17 2.86
CA VAL A 131 -9.98 -11.64 3.41
C VAL A 131 -9.23 -12.39 2.33
N ARG A 132 -8.00 -11.97 2.03
CA ARG A 132 -7.18 -12.58 0.97
C ARG A 132 -5.70 -12.58 1.31
N PHE A 133 -5.15 -13.77 1.51
CA PHE A 133 -3.73 -14.07 1.45
C PHE A 133 -3.31 -14.33 0.00
N GLY A 134 -2.11 -13.88 -0.37
CA GLY A 134 -1.53 -14.15 -1.67
C GLY A 134 -0.10 -13.63 -1.79
N SER A 135 0.43 -13.79 -3.00
CA SER A 135 1.77 -13.32 -3.38
C SER A 135 1.67 -12.51 -4.67
N SER A 136 2.56 -11.52 -4.83
CA SER A 136 2.49 -10.50 -5.88
C SER A 136 1.21 -9.65 -5.83
N PHE A 137 0.99 -8.77 -6.80
CA PHE A 137 -0.22 -7.94 -6.86
C PHE A 137 -1.39 -8.65 -7.56
N VAL A 138 -1.28 -8.87 -8.86
CA VAL A 138 -2.28 -9.58 -9.70
C VAL A 138 -1.53 -10.51 -10.67
N PRO A 139 -1.09 -11.69 -10.19
CA PRO A 139 -0.14 -12.54 -10.92
C PRO A 139 -0.50 -12.85 -12.38
N HIS A 140 -1.80 -12.97 -12.69
CA HIS A 140 -2.27 -13.36 -14.03
C HIS A 140 -2.15 -12.27 -15.10
N VAL A 141 -1.99 -11.00 -14.71
CA VAL A 141 -1.85 -9.87 -15.65
C VAL A 141 -0.45 -9.24 -15.59
N GLU A 142 0.37 -9.64 -14.62
CA GLU A 142 1.72 -9.15 -14.43
C GLU A 142 2.69 -9.80 -15.43
N LYS A 143 3.58 -8.99 -16.01
CA LYS A 143 4.67 -9.50 -16.88
C LYS A 143 5.78 -10.18 -16.06
N ALA A 144 6.00 -9.69 -14.84
CA ALA A 144 6.92 -10.22 -13.86
C ALA A 144 6.29 -10.04 -12.47
N LEU A 145 6.42 -11.05 -11.61
CA LEU A 145 5.86 -11.05 -10.27
C LEU A 145 6.64 -10.11 -9.33
N GLU A 146 5.94 -9.54 -8.37
CA GLU A 146 6.53 -8.79 -7.26
C GLU A 146 7.05 -9.73 -6.17
N TRP A 147 8.16 -9.37 -5.55
CA TRP A 147 8.78 -10.13 -4.45
C TRP A 147 8.14 -9.77 -3.09
N LYS A 148 6.84 -10.09 -2.98
CA LYS A 148 6.02 -9.77 -1.81
C LYS A 148 4.92 -10.81 -1.57
N ASP A 149 4.75 -11.19 -0.31
CA ASP A 149 3.55 -11.84 0.20
C ASP A 149 2.67 -10.83 0.92
N PHE A 150 1.35 -11.03 0.90
CA PHE A 150 0.42 -10.15 1.58
C PHE A 150 -0.78 -10.90 2.16
N LEU A 151 -1.34 -10.35 3.23
CA LEU A 151 -2.69 -10.63 3.70
C LEU A 151 -3.48 -9.32 3.63
N SER A 152 -4.52 -9.28 2.82
CA SER A 152 -5.41 -8.13 2.68
C SER A 152 -6.71 -8.38 3.44
N LEU A 153 -7.06 -7.43 4.30
CA LEU A 153 -8.21 -7.49 5.19
C LEU A 153 -9.09 -6.26 4.95
N PHE A 154 -10.29 -6.48 4.42
CA PHE A 154 -11.30 -5.46 4.23
C PHE A 154 -12.27 -5.48 5.41
N TYR A 155 -12.42 -4.33 6.08
CA TYR A 155 -13.30 -4.23 7.23
C TYR A 155 -14.74 -3.97 6.78
N VAL A 156 -15.67 -4.82 7.21
CA VAL A 156 -17.11 -4.69 6.95
C VAL A 156 -17.88 -4.51 8.26
N SER A 157 -17.69 -5.43 9.20
CA SER A 157 -18.31 -5.41 10.53
C SER A 157 -17.47 -6.20 11.53
N GLU A 158 -17.75 -6.01 12.83
CA GLU A 158 -17.15 -6.82 13.89
C GLU A 158 -17.52 -8.31 13.77
N GLU A 159 -18.75 -8.61 13.34
CA GLU A 159 -19.23 -9.98 13.14
C GLU A 159 -18.43 -10.69 12.03
N GLU A 160 -18.28 -10.06 10.86
CA GLU A 160 -17.50 -10.63 9.75
C GLU A 160 -16.02 -10.77 10.13
N THR A 161 -15.49 -9.76 10.83
CA THR A 161 -14.11 -9.80 11.34
C THR A 161 -13.91 -10.96 12.30
N SER A 162 -14.80 -11.14 13.27
CA SER A 162 -14.72 -12.22 14.24
C SER A 162 -14.78 -13.60 13.60
N ALA A 163 -15.63 -13.74 12.56
CA ALA A 163 -15.84 -15.00 11.86
C ALA A 163 -14.69 -15.38 10.91
N PHE A 164 -14.11 -14.42 10.18
CA PHE A 164 -13.26 -14.73 9.02
C PHE A 164 -11.83 -14.20 9.06
N TRP A 165 -11.50 -13.23 9.93
CA TRP A 165 -10.11 -12.75 10.01
C TRP A 165 -9.21 -13.76 10.72
N PRO A 166 -7.92 -13.86 10.35
CA PRO A 166 -7.02 -14.82 10.98
C PRO A 166 -6.85 -14.57 12.48
N PRO A 167 -7.12 -15.56 13.36
CA PRO A 167 -6.95 -15.40 14.79
C PRO A 167 -5.53 -14.98 15.20
N ALA A 168 -4.53 -15.32 14.38
CA ALA A 168 -3.13 -14.98 14.63
C ALA A 168 -2.84 -13.46 14.61
N CYS A 169 -3.70 -12.63 14.02
CA CYS A 169 -3.46 -11.19 13.93
C CYS A 169 -4.72 -10.31 14.08
N LYS A 170 -5.91 -10.91 14.20
CA LYS A 170 -7.19 -10.20 14.17
C LYS A 170 -7.28 -9.07 15.20
N ASP A 171 -6.98 -9.36 16.46
CA ASP A 171 -7.22 -8.43 17.56
C ASP A 171 -6.27 -7.23 17.47
N GLU A 172 -5.00 -7.45 17.12
CA GLU A 172 -4.04 -6.38 16.90
C GLU A 172 -4.39 -5.50 15.70
N MET A 173 -4.92 -6.07 14.61
CA MET A 173 -5.39 -5.27 13.47
C MET A 173 -6.62 -4.42 13.83
N LEU A 174 -7.58 -4.98 14.56
CA LEU A 174 -8.76 -4.25 15.03
C LEU A 174 -8.37 -3.07 15.92
N GLU A 175 -7.49 -3.31 16.89
CA GLU A 175 -7.02 -2.26 17.80
C GLU A 175 -6.21 -1.18 17.07
N TYR A 176 -5.40 -1.56 16.07
CA TYR A 176 -4.68 -0.59 15.22
C TYR A 176 -5.64 0.29 14.42
N MET A 177 -6.65 -0.30 13.77
CA MET A 177 -7.66 0.47 13.03
C MET A 177 -8.45 1.41 13.95
N LYS A 178 -8.88 0.90 15.11
CA LYS A 178 -9.62 1.69 16.11
C LYS A 178 -8.79 2.85 16.65
N SER A 179 -7.53 2.59 17.01
CA SER A 179 -6.60 3.62 17.51
C SER A 179 -6.27 4.68 16.44
N SER A 180 -6.33 4.30 15.16
CA SER A 180 -6.07 5.20 14.03
C SER A 180 -7.28 6.05 13.63
N GLU A 181 -8.50 5.76 14.10
CA GLU A 181 -9.72 6.43 13.63
C GLU A 181 -9.75 7.93 13.97
N VAL A 182 -9.26 8.31 15.16
CA VAL A 182 -9.16 9.73 15.54
C VAL A 182 -8.17 10.47 14.62
N LEU A 183 -7.03 9.85 14.32
CA LEU A 183 -6.03 10.38 13.40
C LEU A 183 -6.62 10.55 11.99
N ILE A 184 -7.33 9.54 11.47
CA ILE A 184 -7.99 9.57 10.16
C ILE A 184 -8.96 10.74 10.04
N ARG A 185 -9.82 10.93 11.05
CA ARG A 185 -10.80 12.03 11.05
C ARG A 185 -10.14 13.39 11.11
N ARG A 186 -9.09 13.55 11.93
CA ARG A 186 -8.34 14.81 12.02
C ARG A 186 -7.64 15.15 10.72
N LEU A 187 -6.94 14.19 10.10
CA LEU A 187 -6.30 14.37 8.79
C LEU A 187 -7.31 14.77 7.72
N MET A 188 -8.43 14.06 7.63
CA MET A 188 -9.47 14.39 6.65
C MET A 188 -10.03 15.79 6.87
N HIS A 189 -10.33 16.16 8.12
CA HIS A 189 -10.84 17.49 8.46
C HIS A 189 -9.88 18.60 8.02
N VAL A 190 -8.58 18.46 8.32
CA VAL A 190 -7.55 19.43 7.94
C VAL A 190 -7.45 19.57 6.42
N LEU A 191 -7.32 18.45 5.70
CA LEU A 191 -7.17 18.45 4.24
C LEU A 191 -8.38 19.07 3.55
N VAL A 192 -9.57 18.74 3.99
CA VAL A 192 -10.82 19.26 3.42
C VAL A 192 -10.99 20.75 3.69
N LYS A 193 -10.67 21.19 4.90
CA LYS A 193 -10.66 22.62 5.24
C LYS A 193 -9.65 23.38 4.40
N GLY A 194 -8.49 22.80 4.10
CA GLY A 194 -7.49 23.35 3.17
C GLY A 194 -7.97 23.51 1.72
N LEU A 195 -9.04 22.79 1.34
CA LEU A 195 -9.75 22.93 0.07
C LEU A 195 -10.90 23.94 0.12
N ASN A 196 -11.03 24.72 1.21
CA ASN A 196 -12.15 25.64 1.48
C ASN A 196 -13.52 24.97 1.60
N VAL A 197 -13.56 23.66 1.79
CA VAL A 197 -14.79 22.93 2.09
C VAL A 197 -15.11 23.14 3.57
N LYS A 198 -16.08 24.01 3.85
CA LYS A 198 -16.41 24.46 5.23
C LYS A 198 -16.84 23.32 6.14
N ARG A 199 -17.53 22.31 5.59
CA ARG A 199 -17.95 21.11 6.30
C ARG A 199 -18.17 19.99 5.30
N ILE A 200 -17.63 18.81 5.58
CA ILE A 200 -18.19 17.59 5.00
C ILE A 200 -19.42 17.26 5.82
N ASP A 201 -20.59 17.31 5.20
CA ASP A 201 -21.83 16.94 5.88
C ASP A 201 -21.85 15.44 6.27
N GLU A 202 -22.81 15.09 7.12
CA GLU A 202 -23.00 13.73 7.65
C GLU A 202 -23.27 12.67 6.56
N ILE A 203 -23.54 13.10 5.33
CA ILE A 203 -23.75 12.22 4.17
C ILE A 203 -22.44 11.99 3.43
N ARG A 204 -21.66 13.04 3.18
CA ARG A 204 -20.39 13.00 2.45
C ARG A 204 -19.30 12.30 3.28
N GLU A 205 -19.22 12.51 4.59
CA GLU A 205 -18.11 11.97 5.40
C GLU A 205 -18.09 10.43 5.39
N PRO A 206 -19.21 9.74 5.65
CA PRO A 206 -19.27 8.29 5.55
C PRO A 206 -19.10 7.79 4.11
N MET A 207 -19.32 8.60 3.08
CA MET A 207 -19.05 8.20 1.71
C MET A 207 -17.56 8.28 1.36
N LEU A 208 -16.84 9.25 1.91
CA LEU A 208 -15.42 9.49 1.59
C LEU A 208 -14.44 8.73 2.48
N LEU A 209 -14.87 8.40 3.69
CA LEU A 209 -14.12 7.63 4.69
C LEU A 209 -14.82 6.30 5.01
N GLY A 210 -15.73 5.83 4.17
CA GLY A 210 -16.62 4.72 4.53
C GLY A 210 -16.03 3.32 4.42
N SER A 211 -14.81 3.19 3.90
CA SER A 211 -14.17 1.91 3.66
C SER A 211 -12.76 1.88 4.22
N ARG A 212 -12.40 0.77 4.85
CA ARG A 212 -11.07 0.50 5.41
C ARG A 212 -10.56 -0.82 4.89
N ARG A 213 -9.34 -0.81 4.37
CA ARG A 213 -8.59 -2.01 4.04
C ARG A 213 -7.24 -1.91 4.70
N VAL A 214 -6.83 -2.93 5.43
CA VAL A 214 -5.47 -3.05 5.96
C VAL A 214 -4.79 -4.21 5.27
N ASN A 215 -3.55 -4.01 4.82
CA ASN A 215 -2.72 -5.11 4.36
C ASN A 215 -1.60 -5.35 5.36
N LEU A 216 -1.30 -6.62 5.59
CA LEU A 216 -0.05 -7.05 6.19
C LEU A 216 0.84 -7.50 5.04
N ASN A 217 1.92 -6.76 4.75
CA ASN A 217 2.86 -7.11 3.70
C ASN A 217 4.12 -7.74 4.31
N TYR A 218 4.65 -8.75 3.64
CA TYR A 218 5.93 -9.39 3.98
C TYR A 218 6.82 -9.44 2.74
N TYR A 219 8.04 -8.93 2.89
CA TYR A 219 9.05 -8.87 1.85
C TYR A 219 10.25 -9.69 2.32
N PRO A 220 10.40 -10.94 1.86
CA PRO A 220 11.52 -11.76 2.25
C PRO A 220 12.83 -11.25 1.64
N MET A 221 13.95 -11.66 2.24
CA MET A 221 15.28 -11.46 1.67
C MET A 221 15.33 -11.99 0.23
N CYS A 222 15.84 -11.16 -0.68
CA CYS A 222 15.94 -11.46 -2.11
C CYS A 222 17.40 -11.77 -2.51
N PRO A 223 17.69 -12.86 -3.24
CA PRO A 223 19.06 -13.17 -3.67
C PRO A 223 19.63 -12.20 -4.72
N ASN A 224 18.77 -11.56 -5.52
CA ASN A 224 19.14 -10.56 -6.53
C ASN A 224 18.18 -9.38 -6.46
N PRO A 225 18.26 -8.52 -5.43
CA PRO A 225 17.30 -7.43 -5.22
C PRO A 225 17.25 -6.44 -6.39
N GLU A 226 18.33 -6.27 -7.14
CA GLU A 226 18.44 -5.40 -8.32
C GLU A 226 17.60 -5.87 -9.53
N LEU A 227 17.18 -7.14 -9.54
CA LEU A 227 16.40 -7.73 -10.64
C LEU A 227 14.89 -7.66 -10.39
N THR A 228 14.45 -7.26 -9.20
CA THR A 228 13.04 -7.28 -8.82
C THR A 228 12.63 -6.09 -7.96
N VAL A 229 11.37 -6.06 -7.59
CA VAL A 229 10.79 -5.06 -6.70
C VAL A 229 9.89 -5.75 -5.69
N GLY A 230 9.76 -5.16 -4.50
CA GLY A 230 8.74 -5.57 -3.54
C GLY A 230 7.35 -5.12 -3.99
N VAL A 231 7.22 -3.92 -4.54
CA VAL A 231 6.00 -3.43 -5.21
C VAL A 231 6.42 -2.55 -6.39
N GLY A 232 5.80 -2.77 -7.55
CA GLY A 232 6.01 -1.98 -8.75
C GLY A 232 5.60 -0.51 -8.60
N ARG A 233 5.91 0.28 -9.61
CA ARG A 233 5.56 1.71 -9.64
C ARG A 233 4.06 1.88 -9.75
N HIS A 234 3.45 2.57 -8.78
CA HIS A 234 2.00 2.80 -8.76
C HIS A 234 1.65 4.08 -7.99
N SER A 235 0.42 4.55 -8.16
CA SER A 235 -0.22 5.48 -7.25
C SER A 235 -1.42 4.82 -6.57
N ASP A 236 -1.66 5.17 -5.31
CA ASP A 236 -2.78 4.60 -4.56
C ASP A 236 -4.11 5.14 -5.07
N ILE A 237 -5.14 4.29 -5.10
CA ILE A 237 -6.51 4.70 -5.45
C ILE A 237 -7.32 5.18 -4.24
N SER A 238 -6.72 5.21 -3.05
CA SER A 238 -7.38 5.58 -1.80
C SER A 238 -7.72 7.07 -1.72
N THR A 239 -8.44 7.48 -0.66
CA THR A 239 -8.49 8.90 -0.27
C THR A 239 -7.10 9.31 0.23
N PHE A 240 -6.58 8.53 1.19
CA PHE A 240 -5.20 8.56 1.61
C PHE A 240 -4.84 7.22 2.27
N THR A 241 -3.54 6.97 2.42
CA THR A 241 -3.00 5.77 3.03
C THR A 241 -2.20 6.14 4.28
N ILE A 242 -2.32 5.35 5.34
CA ILE A 242 -1.50 5.43 6.55
C ILE A 242 -0.59 4.20 6.55
N LEU A 243 0.70 4.40 6.32
CA LEU A 243 1.69 3.35 6.22
C LEU A 243 2.54 3.29 7.50
N LEU A 244 2.50 2.13 8.16
CA LEU A 244 3.48 1.73 9.16
C LEU A 244 4.56 0.86 8.49
N GLN A 245 5.83 1.24 8.69
CA GLN A 245 6.99 0.46 8.25
C GLN A 245 7.73 -0.13 9.46
N ASP A 246 8.60 -1.09 9.20
CA ASP A 246 9.65 -1.50 10.13
C ASP A 246 10.88 -0.58 10.01
N ASP A 247 11.95 -0.96 10.71
CA ASP A 247 13.19 -0.17 10.76
C ASP A 247 14.08 -0.33 9.52
N ILE A 248 13.68 -1.12 8.52
CA ILE A 248 14.44 -1.36 7.28
C ILE A 248 13.95 -0.45 6.16
N GLY A 249 12.63 -0.27 6.02
CA GLY A 249 12.05 0.62 5.00
C GLY A 249 12.28 0.18 3.55
N GLY A 250 12.52 1.12 2.65
CA GLY A 250 12.66 0.81 1.21
C GLY A 250 11.47 1.23 0.34
N LEU A 251 10.58 2.04 0.93
CA LEU A 251 9.68 2.88 0.15
C LEU A 251 10.50 3.93 -0.60
N HIS A 252 10.19 4.09 -1.88
CA HIS A 252 10.73 5.16 -2.72
C HIS A 252 9.58 5.93 -3.36
N VAL A 253 9.65 7.25 -3.29
CA VAL A 253 8.61 8.16 -3.80
C VAL A 253 9.17 8.95 -4.96
N ARG A 254 8.44 9.06 -6.07
CA ARG A 254 8.90 9.83 -7.22
C ARG A 254 8.83 11.33 -6.93
N LYS A 255 9.92 12.05 -7.23
CA LYS A 255 9.95 13.51 -7.17
C LYS A 255 9.57 14.07 -8.54
N ASP A 256 8.46 14.81 -8.58
CA ASP A 256 7.92 15.46 -9.77
C ASP A 256 7.67 14.48 -10.95
N SER A 257 7.56 15.00 -12.17
CA SER A 257 7.35 14.19 -13.40
C SER A 257 8.66 13.62 -13.98
N GLY A 258 9.78 13.81 -13.27
CA GLY A 258 11.11 13.38 -13.70
C GLY A 258 11.37 11.90 -13.44
N ASN A 259 12.66 11.54 -13.49
CA ASN A 259 13.12 10.18 -13.17
C ASN A 259 13.67 10.04 -11.76
N ASP A 260 13.55 11.09 -10.95
CA ASP A 260 14.17 11.19 -9.64
C ASP A 260 13.29 10.57 -8.54
N TRP A 261 13.93 9.89 -7.60
CA TRP A 261 13.28 9.17 -6.50
C TRP A 261 13.83 9.62 -5.17
N ILE A 262 12.97 9.62 -4.15
CA ILE A 262 13.33 9.93 -2.77
C ILE A 262 13.21 8.65 -1.96
N HIS A 263 14.28 8.26 -1.30
CA HIS A 263 14.23 7.21 -0.30
C HIS A 263 13.54 7.74 0.96
N VAL A 264 12.49 7.05 1.41
CA VAL A 264 11.80 7.41 2.66
C VAL A 264 12.41 6.59 3.80
N ALA A 265 13.23 7.26 4.60
CA ALA A 265 13.91 6.65 5.74
C ALA A 265 12.91 6.34 6.88
N PRO A 266 12.93 5.12 7.45
CA PRO A 266 12.14 4.81 8.63
C PRO A 266 12.49 5.73 9.80
N ILE A 267 11.46 6.29 10.43
CA ILE A 267 11.58 7.02 11.70
C ILE A 267 10.80 6.25 12.75
N SER A 268 11.45 5.94 13.87
CA SER A 268 10.83 5.18 14.96
C SER A 268 9.57 5.88 15.47
N GLY A 269 8.49 5.10 15.60
CA GLY A 269 7.19 5.62 16.02
C GLY A 269 6.54 6.61 15.06
N SER A 270 6.99 6.70 13.81
CA SER A 270 6.35 7.51 12.78
C SER A 270 5.35 6.70 11.94
N LEU A 271 4.43 7.43 11.30
CA LEU A 271 3.58 6.91 10.24
C LEU A 271 3.82 7.73 8.98
N ILE A 272 3.75 7.09 7.81
CA ILE A 272 3.81 7.78 6.52
C ILE A 272 2.39 7.95 6.00
N ILE A 273 2.05 9.17 5.60
CA ILE A 273 0.78 9.48 4.96
C ILE A 273 1.04 9.79 3.50
N ASN A 274 0.23 9.20 2.61
CA ASN A 274 0.20 9.61 1.21
C ASN A 274 -1.21 9.81 0.69
N ILE A 275 -1.34 10.79 -0.20
CA ILE A 275 -2.59 11.12 -0.89
C ILE A 275 -2.82 10.08 -1.99
N GLY A 276 -4.06 9.61 -2.10
CA GLY A 276 -4.47 8.73 -3.21
C GLY A 276 -5.29 9.46 -4.27
N ASP A 277 -5.56 8.76 -5.37
CA ASP A 277 -6.23 9.30 -6.54
C ASP A 277 -7.62 9.83 -6.20
N ALA A 278 -8.36 9.22 -5.27
CA ALA A 278 -9.69 9.69 -4.91
C ALA A 278 -9.65 11.12 -4.37
N LEU A 279 -8.71 11.43 -3.48
CA LEU A 279 -8.55 12.78 -2.95
C LEU A 279 -7.92 13.74 -3.96
N GLN A 280 -7.05 13.26 -4.86
CA GLN A 280 -6.59 14.07 -5.99
C GLN A 280 -7.76 14.47 -6.90
N ILE A 281 -8.68 13.55 -7.22
CA ILE A 281 -9.88 13.82 -8.03
C ILE A 281 -10.78 14.83 -7.32
N MET A 282 -11.10 14.60 -6.04
CA MET A 282 -11.97 15.47 -5.26
C MET A 282 -11.42 16.88 -5.04
N SER A 283 -10.11 17.00 -4.92
CA SER A 283 -9.43 18.31 -4.80
C SER A 283 -9.21 19.01 -6.14
N ASN A 284 -9.77 18.49 -7.23
CA ASN A 284 -9.54 18.95 -8.61
C ASN A 284 -8.04 19.06 -8.94
N GLY A 285 -7.23 18.14 -8.43
CA GLY A 285 -5.80 18.08 -8.70
C GLY A 285 -4.94 18.95 -7.82
N ARG A 286 -5.49 19.66 -6.82
CA ARG A 286 -4.69 20.44 -5.85
C ARG A 286 -3.79 19.54 -5.02
N TYR A 287 -4.35 18.50 -4.39
CA TYR A 287 -3.54 17.47 -3.71
C TYR A 287 -3.06 16.41 -4.69
N LYS A 288 -1.86 15.89 -4.46
CA LYS A 288 -1.16 15.05 -5.45
C LYS A 288 -1.06 13.61 -4.97
N SER A 289 -1.69 12.70 -5.71
CA SER A 289 -1.39 11.28 -5.67
C SER A 289 -0.08 11.03 -6.41
N ILE A 290 0.95 10.55 -5.72
CA ILE A 290 2.32 10.44 -6.27
C ILE A 290 2.69 8.99 -6.51
N GLU A 291 3.40 8.77 -7.62
CA GLU A 291 3.92 7.46 -7.97
C GLU A 291 5.02 7.06 -6.97
N HIS A 292 4.92 5.86 -6.46
CA HIS A 292 5.86 5.30 -5.50
C HIS A 292 6.07 3.81 -5.79
N CYS A 293 7.15 3.24 -5.23
CA CYS A 293 7.47 1.82 -5.34
C CYS A 293 8.15 1.34 -4.06
N VAL A 294 8.29 0.01 -3.95
CA VAL A 294 8.98 -0.62 -2.82
C VAL A 294 10.10 -1.50 -3.38
N ILE A 295 11.33 -1.24 -2.98
CA ILE A 295 12.48 -2.03 -3.44
C ILE A 295 12.60 -3.35 -2.67
N ALA A 296 13.17 -4.37 -3.33
CA ALA A 296 13.56 -5.61 -2.68
C ALA A 296 14.83 -5.38 -1.84
N ASN A 297 15.00 -6.17 -0.77
CA ASN A 297 16.16 -6.09 0.11
C ASN A 297 16.89 -7.45 0.11
N GLY A 298 18.22 -7.43 0.00
CA GLY A 298 19.04 -8.65 -0.06
C GLY A 298 19.67 -9.09 1.25
N SER A 299 19.42 -8.36 2.35
CA SER A 299 20.10 -8.58 3.63
C SER A 299 19.14 -8.92 4.77
N GLN A 300 17.89 -8.48 4.71
CA GLN A 300 16.91 -8.65 5.78
C GLN A 300 15.51 -8.87 5.22
N ASN A 301 14.69 -9.61 5.98
CA ASN A 301 13.25 -9.69 5.76
C ASN A 301 12.61 -8.40 6.28
N ARG A 302 11.57 -7.92 5.60
CA ARG A 302 10.88 -6.69 5.93
C ARG A 302 9.38 -6.87 5.99
N ILE A 303 8.68 -6.07 6.78
CA ILE A 303 7.22 -5.97 6.78
C ILE A 303 6.72 -4.54 6.55
N SER A 304 5.46 -4.39 6.16
CA SER A 304 4.75 -3.12 6.23
C SER A 304 3.26 -3.32 6.45
N VAL A 305 2.60 -2.35 7.09
CA VAL A 305 1.17 -2.42 7.41
C VAL A 305 0.46 -1.15 6.92
N PRO A 306 0.17 -1.04 5.60
CA PRO A 306 -0.65 0.05 5.09
C PRO A 306 -2.13 -0.12 5.46
N LEU A 307 -2.71 0.95 6.00
CA LEU A 307 -4.13 1.14 6.20
C LEU A 307 -4.66 2.12 5.14
N PHE A 308 -5.44 1.60 4.21
CA PHE A 308 -6.07 2.36 3.13
C PHE A 308 -7.41 2.91 3.61
N VAL A 309 -7.54 4.25 3.58
CA VAL A 309 -8.77 4.98 3.86
C VAL A 309 -9.43 5.28 2.52
N ASN A 310 -10.55 4.62 2.24
CA ASN A 310 -11.20 4.66 0.93
C ASN A 310 -12.61 5.23 1.03
N PRO A 311 -13.11 5.80 -0.09
CA PRO A 311 -14.53 6.02 -0.27
C PRO A 311 -15.29 4.68 -0.29
N LYS A 312 -16.60 4.72 -0.05
CA LYS A 312 -17.46 3.55 -0.27
C LYS A 312 -17.52 3.18 -1.75
N PRO A 313 -17.74 1.90 -2.11
CA PRO A 313 -17.87 1.49 -3.50
C PRO A 313 -18.95 2.28 -4.28
N GLU A 314 -20.03 2.68 -3.61
CA GLU A 314 -21.15 3.43 -4.18
C GLU A 314 -20.88 4.94 -4.33
N ALA A 315 -19.77 5.45 -3.78
CA ALA A 315 -19.45 6.86 -3.82
C ALA A 315 -19.10 7.31 -5.26
N ILE A 316 -19.51 8.53 -5.61
CA ILE A 316 -19.09 9.18 -6.85
C ILE A 316 -17.86 10.05 -6.57
N LEU A 317 -16.75 9.71 -7.25
CA LEU A 317 -15.52 10.49 -7.23
C LEU A 317 -15.67 11.63 -8.23
N CYS A 318 -15.71 12.87 -7.73
CA CYS A 318 -15.72 14.07 -8.56
C CYS A 318 -15.12 15.26 -7.79
N PRO A 319 -14.64 16.31 -8.50
CA PRO A 319 -14.22 17.55 -7.88
C PRO A 319 -15.29 18.11 -6.94
N PHE A 320 -14.87 18.57 -5.75
CA PHE A 320 -15.75 19.26 -4.84
C PHE A 320 -16.28 20.57 -5.47
N PRO A 321 -17.58 20.89 -5.35
CA PRO A 321 -18.11 22.16 -5.85
C PRO A 321 -17.33 23.37 -5.32
N GLU A 322 -16.87 23.32 -4.08
CA GLU A 322 -16.14 24.38 -3.41
C GLU A 322 -14.75 24.65 -4.05
N VAL A 323 -14.12 23.63 -4.66
CA VAL A 323 -12.84 23.82 -5.37
C VAL A 323 -13.01 24.32 -6.81
N LEU A 324 -14.26 24.45 -7.27
CA LEU A 324 -14.63 25.02 -8.57
C LEU A 324 -15.33 26.39 -8.43
N ALA A 325 -15.53 26.86 -7.19
CA ALA A 325 -16.38 28.00 -6.89
C ALA A 325 -15.85 29.33 -7.44
N ASN A 326 -14.57 29.43 -7.77
CA ASN A 326 -13.96 30.66 -8.33
C ASN A 326 -13.81 30.60 -9.85
N GLY A 327 -14.47 29.65 -10.52
CA GLY A 327 -14.46 29.51 -11.98
C GLY A 327 -13.37 28.57 -12.51
N GLU A 328 -12.72 27.80 -11.65
CA GLU A 328 -11.81 26.73 -12.06
C GLU A 328 -12.55 25.70 -12.92
N LYS A 329 -11.92 25.23 -14.01
CA LYS A 329 -12.47 24.16 -14.83
C LYS A 329 -12.28 22.80 -14.14
N PRO A 330 -13.26 21.90 -14.20
CA PRO A 330 -13.07 20.54 -13.71
C PRO A 330 -12.02 19.82 -14.57
N LEU A 331 -11.02 19.23 -13.91
CA LEU A 331 -10.01 18.38 -14.56
C LEU A 331 -10.46 16.92 -14.65
N TYR A 332 -11.44 16.53 -13.83
CA TYR A 332 -11.92 15.16 -13.71
C TYR A 332 -13.43 15.09 -13.88
N LYS A 333 -13.90 14.04 -14.57
CA LYS A 333 -15.32 13.71 -14.69
C LYS A 333 -15.79 12.91 -13.47
N PRO A 334 -17.09 12.92 -13.15
CA PRO A 334 -17.64 12.02 -12.13
C PRO A 334 -17.43 10.54 -12.50
N VAL A 335 -16.92 9.75 -11.56
CA VAL A 335 -16.69 8.30 -11.73
C VAL A 335 -17.16 7.55 -10.49
N LEU A 336 -17.85 6.42 -10.65
CA LEU A 336 -18.20 5.54 -9.54
C LEU A 336 -16.95 4.89 -8.94
N CYS A 337 -16.80 4.94 -7.61
CA CYS A 337 -15.61 4.42 -6.91
C CYS A 337 -15.39 2.92 -7.18
N ALA A 338 -16.47 2.13 -7.24
CA ALA A 338 -16.40 0.72 -7.61
C ALA A 338 -15.87 0.50 -9.04
N ASP A 339 -16.24 1.35 -9.99
CA ASP A 339 -15.78 1.25 -11.39
C ASP A 339 -14.31 1.67 -11.52
N TYR A 340 -13.92 2.73 -10.81
CA TYR A 340 -12.52 3.16 -10.73
C TYR A 340 -11.63 2.06 -10.13
N SER A 341 -12.07 1.45 -9.03
CA SER A 341 -11.37 0.33 -8.38
C SER A 341 -11.29 -0.89 -9.30
N ARG A 342 -12.38 -1.23 -10.00
CA ARG A 342 -12.37 -2.33 -10.98
C ARG A 342 -11.38 -2.07 -12.09
N HIS A 343 -11.35 -0.85 -12.64
CA HIS A 343 -10.38 -0.47 -13.67
C HIS A 343 -8.94 -0.64 -13.19
N PHE A 344 -8.62 -0.20 -11.97
CA PHE A 344 -7.30 -0.38 -11.36
C PHE A 344 -6.87 -1.86 -11.31
N TYR A 345 -7.74 -2.77 -10.87
CA TYR A 345 -7.41 -4.20 -10.75
C TYR A 345 -7.46 -5.00 -12.07
N THR A 346 -7.83 -4.39 -13.20
CA THR A 346 -7.81 -5.09 -14.51
C THR A 346 -6.43 -5.15 -15.16
N LYS A 347 -5.45 -4.46 -14.59
CA LYS A 347 -4.10 -4.30 -15.13
C LYS A 347 -3.05 -4.45 -14.03
N ALA A 348 -1.81 -4.71 -14.43
CA ALA A 348 -0.65 -4.61 -13.55
C ALA A 348 -0.39 -3.14 -13.15
N HIS A 349 0.46 -2.94 -12.14
CA HIS A 349 0.95 -1.61 -11.80
C HIS A 349 1.60 -0.95 -13.03
N ASP A 350 1.14 0.25 -13.39
CA ASP A 350 1.56 0.99 -14.58
C ASP A 350 1.86 2.47 -14.28
N GLY A 351 2.36 2.73 -13.07
CA GLY A 351 2.64 4.06 -12.56
C GLY A 351 1.36 4.81 -12.21
N LYS A 352 1.25 6.06 -12.67
CA LYS A 352 0.11 6.96 -12.39
C LYS A 352 -1.05 6.85 -13.39
N LYS A 353 -1.02 5.94 -14.37
CA LYS A 353 -1.96 5.94 -15.50
C LYS A 353 -3.42 5.68 -15.14
N THR A 354 -3.71 5.08 -13.98
CA THR A 354 -5.09 4.81 -13.55
C THR A 354 -5.96 6.06 -13.49
N ILE A 355 -5.37 7.19 -13.10
CA ILE A 355 -6.10 8.45 -12.96
C ILE A 355 -6.61 9.02 -14.30
N ASP A 356 -6.03 8.59 -15.42
CA ASP A 356 -6.47 9.00 -16.75
C ASP A 356 -7.89 8.49 -17.06
N PHE A 357 -8.35 7.43 -16.39
CA PHE A 357 -9.74 6.96 -16.48
C PHE A 357 -10.76 8.02 -16.03
N ALA A 358 -10.36 8.88 -15.08
CA ALA A 358 -11.19 9.95 -14.53
C ALA A 358 -10.92 11.33 -15.14
N LYS A 359 -9.82 11.52 -15.88
CA LYS A 359 -9.52 12.82 -16.52
C LYS A 359 -10.55 13.16 -17.60
N ILE A 360 -10.85 14.45 -17.70
CA ILE A 360 -11.50 15.04 -18.88
C ILE A 360 -10.37 15.27 -19.89
N GLY A 361 -10.49 14.73 -21.10
CA GLY A 361 -9.49 14.95 -22.15
C GLY A 361 -9.38 16.44 -22.50
N ASP A 362 -8.19 16.88 -22.91
CA ASP A 362 -8.03 18.21 -23.49
C ASP A 362 -8.84 18.26 -24.80
N PHE A 363 -9.82 19.16 -24.86
CA PHE A 363 -10.61 19.44 -26.07
C PHE A 363 -9.84 20.36 -27.03
#